data_AF-A0A9N8ZYJ0-F1
#
_entry.id   AF-A0A9N8ZYJ0-F1
#
_cell.length_a   1.000
_cell.length_b   1.000
_cell.length_c   1.000
_cell.angle_alpha   90.00
_cell.angle_beta   90.00
_cell.angle_gamma   90.00
#
_symmetry.space_group_name_H-M   'P 1'
#
loop_
_entity.id
_entity.type
_entity.pdbx_description
1 polymer ?
#
loop_
_entity_poly.entity_id
_entity_poly.type
_entity_poly.pdbx_seq_one_letter_code
_entity_poly.pdbx_strand_id
1 'polypeptide(L)'
;MEYATEDMNKNPDIYNNSFIGNYTTKEISNISGINNNNSLGNKNDNETNPNKKLLNETEVDTLKKYVKYAAASYCSQSHLETWSCGNRCVGNVTVESIFHDGKKGAFGFLGVDREAKEIIVGFRGTHEWVSWLYNLRYLQLDYEYPNSEGALVHGGFYQIYDRVRESLLWRIQWMLNRAENSCRGYNLIISGHSLGGVLAIFLGLDVKRYILDPILEENTIGVPFDIRITTIGEPRVGNDKFAKLVESEFSKGSQNHIISRITHRNDVIPHLPPHKVGFIHHRHEIWSKSKQENFYCNDEKVEDEPVEDKECLMGSKVFDIVPHLFIWDIYFDSFC
;
A
#
# COMPACT_ATOMS: atom_id res chain seq x y z
N MET A 1 -18.92 51.01 13.25
CA MET A 1 -17.54 50.57 13.50
C MET A 1 -17.51 49.07 13.27
N GLU A 2 -17.69 48.54 12.07
CA GLU A 2 -16.99 48.74 10.78
C GLU A 2 -15.59 48.09 10.77
N TYR A 3 -15.57 46.96 10.04
CA TYR A 3 -14.53 46.09 9.46
C TYR A 3 -13.03 46.30 9.71
N ALA A 4 -12.34 45.17 9.92
CA ALA A 4 -11.18 44.79 9.11
C ALA A 4 -10.97 43.26 9.13
N THR A 5 -11.34 42.62 8.03
CA THR A 5 -10.77 41.36 7.54
C THR A 5 -9.40 41.66 6.96
N GLU A 6 -8.33 40.97 7.39
CA GLU A 6 -7.06 40.99 6.68
C GLU A 6 -6.54 39.57 6.44
N ASP A 7 -6.31 39.32 5.15
CA ASP A 7 -5.63 38.20 4.55
C ASP A 7 -4.26 37.91 5.17
N MET A 8 -3.95 36.63 5.42
CA MET A 8 -2.58 36.14 5.50
C MET A 8 -2.33 35.13 4.37
N ASN A 9 -2.27 35.68 3.15
CA ASN A 9 -1.37 35.19 2.12
C ASN A 9 0.02 35.80 2.38
N LYS A 10 1.07 34.98 2.19
CA LYS A 10 2.54 35.19 2.37
C LYS A 10 3.03 34.55 3.68
N ASN A 11 3.88 33.52 3.69
CA ASN A 11 5.08 33.32 2.88
C ASN A 11 5.47 31.82 2.85
N PRO A 12 5.51 31.13 1.69
CA PRO A 12 5.92 29.73 1.59
C PRO A 12 7.45 29.52 1.47
N ASP A 13 8.28 30.56 1.55
CA ASP A 13 9.70 30.48 1.19
C ASP A 13 10.65 30.11 2.36
N ILE A 14 10.43 28.99 3.06
CA ILE A 14 11.45 28.40 3.98
C ILE A 14 11.73 26.90 3.71
N TYR A 15 11.22 26.31 2.62
CA TYR A 15 11.58 24.93 2.21
C TYR A 15 11.96 24.80 0.73
N ASN A 16 12.47 25.87 0.10
CA ASN A 16 13.08 25.79 -1.21
C ASN A 16 14.59 25.55 -1.08
N ASN A 17 15.00 24.29 -0.92
CA ASN A 17 16.20 23.76 -1.58
C ASN A 17 16.26 22.22 -1.53
N SER A 18 16.53 21.65 -2.70
CA SER A 18 16.84 20.24 -3.01
C SER A 18 15.72 19.19 -2.92
N PHE A 19 14.70 19.31 -3.76
CA PHE A 19 13.87 18.18 -4.21
C PHE A 19 13.82 18.13 -5.74
N ILE A 20 14.96 17.89 -6.39
CA ILE A 20 14.99 17.51 -7.80
C ILE A 20 16.00 16.36 -7.93
N GLY A 21 15.51 15.13 -7.81
CA GLY A 21 16.25 13.93 -8.22
C GLY A 21 16.19 13.81 -9.74
N ASN A 22 17.34 13.72 -10.40
CA ASN A 22 17.42 13.44 -11.83
C ASN A 22 17.23 11.94 -12.04
N TYR A 23 16.06 11.52 -12.53
CA TYR A 23 15.76 10.10 -12.78
C TYR A 23 16.43 9.61 -14.07
N THR A 24 17.15 8.48 -13.98
CA THR A 24 17.62 7.72 -15.14
C THR A 24 16.62 6.62 -15.51
N THR A 25 16.21 6.57 -16.78
CA THR A 25 15.25 5.58 -17.29
C THR A 25 15.96 4.38 -17.93
N LYS A 26 15.54 3.15 -17.62
CA LYS A 26 16.02 1.94 -18.31
C LYS A 26 14.84 1.26 -19.02
N GLU A 27 14.84 1.24 -20.36
CA GLU A 27 13.83 0.56 -21.17
C GLU A 27 14.21 -0.91 -21.39
N ILE A 28 13.23 -1.83 -21.28
CA ILE A 28 13.36 -3.22 -21.72
C ILE A 28 12.25 -3.46 -22.76
N SER A 29 12.65 -3.79 -24.00
CA SER A 29 11.75 -4.00 -25.14
C SER A 29 11.12 -5.41 -25.17
N ASN A 30 9.86 -5.45 -25.59
CA ASN A 30 8.93 -6.59 -25.72
C ASN A 30 9.48 -7.94 -26.23
N ILE A 31 8.93 -9.03 -25.70
CA ILE A 31 8.97 -10.37 -26.33
C ILE A 31 7.54 -10.81 -26.69
N SER A 32 7.30 -10.95 -27.99
CA SER A 32 6.14 -11.59 -28.61
C SER A 32 6.32 -13.11 -28.66
N GLY A 33 5.27 -13.88 -28.32
CA GLY A 33 5.17 -15.29 -28.69
C GLY A 33 4.38 -16.15 -27.70
N ILE A 34 3.05 -16.22 -27.87
CA ILE A 34 2.22 -17.27 -27.26
C ILE A 34 1.86 -18.25 -28.38
N ASN A 35 2.50 -19.41 -28.40
CA ASN A 35 2.04 -20.57 -29.17
C ASN A 35 1.25 -21.48 -28.23
N ASN A 36 -0.04 -21.65 -28.53
CA ASN A 36 -0.89 -22.68 -27.95
C ASN A 36 -0.56 -24.03 -28.62
N ASN A 37 -0.25 -25.06 -27.82
CA ASN A 37 -0.75 -26.41 -28.04
C ASN A 37 -0.41 -27.39 -26.91
N ASN A 38 -1.45 -28.16 -26.57
CA ASN A 38 -1.49 -29.55 -26.11
C ASN A 38 -1.79 -29.93 -24.64
N SER A 39 -2.99 -30.53 -24.58
CA SER A 39 -3.37 -31.81 -23.97
C SER A 39 -3.70 -31.88 -22.49
N LEU A 40 -4.99 -32.18 -22.28
CA LEU A 40 -5.65 -32.56 -21.04
C LEU A 40 -4.93 -33.72 -20.34
N GLY A 41 -4.73 -33.53 -19.03
CA GLY A 41 -4.54 -34.59 -18.06
C GLY A 41 -5.27 -34.21 -16.78
N ASN A 42 -6.45 -34.79 -16.56
CA ASN A 42 -7.21 -34.65 -15.32
C ASN A 42 -6.42 -35.23 -14.14
N LYS A 43 -6.01 -34.38 -13.20
CA LYS A 43 -5.73 -34.78 -11.82
C LYS A 43 -6.42 -33.79 -10.89
N ASN A 44 -7.15 -34.36 -9.94
CA ASN A 44 -8.02 -33.68 -9.00
C ASN A 44 -7.25 -32.63 -8.17
N ASP A 45 -7.65 -31.36 -8.30
CA ASP A 45 -7.22 -30.27 -7.43
C ASP A 45 -7.98 -30.35 -6.11
N ASN A 46 -7.51 -31.15 -5.15
CA ASN A 46 -7.97 -31.12 -3.75
C ASN A 46 -6.95 -31.83 -2.83
N GLU A 47 -5.74 -31.30 -2.75
CA GLU A 47 -4.86 -31.56 -1.60
C GLU A 47 -4.30 -30.24 -1.10
N THR A 48 -4.96 -29.66 -0.09
CA THR A 48 -4.35 -28.63 0.75
C THR A 48 -3.22 -29.26 1.56
N ASN A 49 -1.99 -28.78 1.35
CA ASN A 49 -0.80 -29.17 2.12
C ASN A 49 -1.04 -28.95 3.64
N PRO A 50 -0.87 -29.97 4.50
CA PRO A 50 -1.21 -29.93 5.92
C PRO A 50 -0.35 -28.98 6.80
N ASN A 51 0.61 -28.23 6.23
CA ASN A 51 1.56 -27.40 6.99
C ASN A 51 1.35 -25.87 6.88
N LYS A 52 0.27 -25.37 6.27
CA LYS A 52 0.03 -23.92 6.21
C LYS A 52 -0.55 -23.39 7.52
N LYS A 53 0.07 -22.33 8.07
CA LYS A 53 -0.42 -21.66 9.28
C LYS A 53 -1.68 -20.85 8.95
N LEU A 54 -2.80 -21.25 9.51
CA LEU A 54 -4.06 -20.51 9.44
C LEU A 54 -4.00 -19.28 10.35
N LEU A 55 -4.63 -18.17 9.92
CA LEU A 55 -4.88 -17.03 10.79
C LEU A 55 -5.96 -17.38 11.81
N ASN A 56 -5.80 -16.88 13.05
CA ASN A 56 -6.86 -16.96 14.06
C ASN A 56 -7.91 -15.86 13.85
N GLU A 57 -9.05 -15.98 14.55
CA GLU A 57 -10.19 -15.07 14.40
C GLU A 57 -9.82 -13.61 14.72
N THR A 58 -9.05 -13.37 15.79
CA THR A 58 -8.61 -12.02 16.18
C THR A 58 -7.71 -11.37 15.13
N GLU A 59 -6.82 -12.15 14.52
CA GLU A 59 -5.97 -11.70 13.40
C GLU A 59 -6.85 -11.32 12.20
N VAL A 60 -7.80 -12.18 11.83
CA VAL A 60 -8.72 -11.92 10.71
C VAL A 60 -9.57 -10.66 10.97
N ASP A 61 -10.09 -10.47 12.18
CA ASP A 61 -10.91 -9.31 12.50
C ASP A 61 -10.10 -8.00 12.52
N THR A 62 -8.85 -8.07 12.96
CA THR A 62 -7.90 -6.95 12.85
C THR A 62 -7.63 -6.59 11.38
N LEU A 63 -7.38 -7.59 10.53
CA LEU A 63 -7.17 -7.33 9.10
C LEU A 63 -8.44 -6.81 8.43
N LYS A 64 -9.63 -7.32 8.75
CA LYS A 64 -10.90 -6.77 8.26
C LYS A 64 -11.06 -5.29 8.60
N LYS A 65 -10.67 -4.85 9.80
CA LYS A 65 -10.64 -3.43 10.16
C LYS A 65 -9.77 -2.62 9.19
N TYR A 66 -8.55 -3.10 8.90
CA TYR A 66 -7.64 -2.43 7.97
C TYR A 66 -8.12 -2.46 6.52
N VAL A 67 -8.73 -3.56 6.08
CA VAL A 67 -9.40 -3.66 4.76
C VAL A 67 -10.53 -2.64 4.65
N LYS A 68 -11.32 -2.46 5.71
CA LYS A 68 -12.41 -1.48 5.73
C LYS A 68 -11.91 -0.03 5.60
N TYR A 69 -10.74 0.31 6.17
CA TYR A 69 -10.12 1.61 5.91
C TYR A 69 -9.74 1.81 4.44
N ALA A 70 -9.19 0.79 3.77
CA ALA A 70 -8.98 0.86 2.32
C ALA A 70 -10.32 0.99 1.57
N ALA A 71 -11.36 0.24 1.94
CA ALA A 71 -12.66 0.31 1.29
C ALA A 71 -13.38 1.66 1.49
N ALA A 72 -13.25 2.28 2.67
CA ALA A 72 -13.81 3.60 2.96
C ALA A 72 -13.29 4.67 1.99
N SER A 73 -12.02 4.58 1.59
CA SER A 73 -11.41 5.53 0.65
C SER A 73 -12.02 5.53 -0.77
N TYR A 74 -12.89 4.58 -1.10
CA TYR A 74 -13.67 4.60 -2.34
C TYR A 74 -14.92 5.49 -2.26
N CYS A 75 -15.37 5.84 -1.07
CA CYS A 75 -16.54 6.71 -0.87
C CYS A 75 -16.28 8.14 -1.35
N SER A 76 -17.36 8.89 -1.57
CA SER A 76 -17.27 10.32 -1.89
C SER A 76 -16.64 11.11 -0.76
N GLN A 77 -16.08 12.28 -1.10
CA GLN A 77 -15.52 13.20 -0.12
C GLN A 77 -16.51 13.57 1.00
N SER A 78 -17.78 13.80 0.67
CA SER A 78 -18.83 14.10 1.66
C SER A 78 -19.01 12.97 2.70
N HIS A 79 -18.94 11.71 2.27
CA HIS A 79 -19.06 10.57 3.17
C HIS A 79 -17.80 10.40 4.02
N LEU A 80 -16.62 10.68 3.48
CA LEU A 80 -15.37 10.65 4.23
C LEU A 80 -15.33 11.75 5.30
N GLU A 81 -15.63 13.00 4.94
CA GLU A 81 -15.64 14.15 5.86
C GLU A 81 -16.57 13.94 7.07
N THR A 82 -17.69 13.26 6.88
CA THR A 82 -18.68 12.96 7.92
C THR A 82 -18.56 11.54 8.49
N TRP A 83 -17.54 10.79 8.05
CA TRP A 83 -17.31 9.39 8.41
C TRP A 83 -18.57 8.51 8.31
N SER A 84 -19.32 8.63 7.21
CA SER A 84 -20.64 8.03 7.00
C SER A 84 -20.69 6.92 5.93
N CYS A 85 -19.57 6.20 5.73
CA CYS A 85 -19.37 5.13 4.73
C CYS A 85 -20.15 3.81 4.95
N GLY A 86 -21.21 3.81 5.77
CA GLY A 86 -21.87 2.59 6.24
C GLY A 86 -20.89 1.64 6.95
N ASN A 87 -20.92 0.35 6.60
CA ASN A 87 -20.15 -0.70 7.30
C ASN A 87 -18.62 -0.64 7.12
N ARG A 88 -18.12 0.27 6.26
CA ARG A 88 -16.69 0.49 5.97
C ARG A 88 -16.05 1.49 6.91
N CYS A 89 -16.82 2.48 7.38
CA CYS A 89 -16.37 3.46 8.34
C CYS A 89 -16.39 2.79 9.74
N VAL A 90 -15.23 2.33 10.21
CA VAL A 90 -15.06 1.65 11.51
C VAL A 90 -14.32 2.52 12.51
N GLY A 91 -14.66 2.38 13.79
CA GLY A 91 -14.15 3.26 14.84
C GLY A 91 -14.73 4.67 14.74
N ASN A 92 -14.20 5.56 15.58
CA ASN A 92 -14.64 6.95 15.66
C ASN A 92 -13.58 7.86 15.02
N VAL A 93 -13.42 7.74 13.70
CA VAL A 93 -12.38 8.46 12.97
C VAL A 93 -12.85 9.87 12.64
N THR A 94 -12.05 10.86 13.05
CA THR A 94 -12.15 12.22 12.54
C THR A 94 -11.22 12.35 11.33
N VAL A 95 -11.78 12.66 10.16
CA VAL A 95 -10.97 12.87 8.95
C VAL A 95 -10.28 14.23 9.02
N GLU A 96 -8.95 14.22 8.99
CA GLU A 96 -8.10 15.41 9.07
C GLU A 96 -7.81 15.97 7.67
N SER A 97 -7.74 15.09 6.66
CA SER A 97 -7.65 15.52 5.27
C SER A 97 -8.09 14.43 4.30
N ILE A 98 -8.56 14.88 3.13
CA ILE A 98 -8.73 14.05 1.94
C ILE A 98 -7.72 14.55 0.92
N PHE A 99 -6.97 13.64 0.32
CA PHE A 99 -5.90 13.96 -0.62
C PHE A 99 -6.17 13.27 -1.95
N HIS A 100 -5.79 13.94 -3.03
CA HIS A 100 -5.89 13.41 -4.37
C HIS A 100 -4.89 14.08 -5.31
N ASP A 101 -4.47 13.40 -6.37
CA ASP A 101 -3.55 13.97 -7.36
C ASP A 101 -4.24 14.88 -8.40
N GLY A 102 -5.53 15.19 -8.21
CA GLY A 102 -6.35 15.99 -9.13
C GLY A 102 -6.64 15.27 -10.44
N LYS A 103 -6.24 14.01 -10.56
CA LYS A 103 -6.49 13.11 -11.70
C LYS A 103 -7.19 11.85 -11.18
N LYS A 104 -7.28 10.81 -12.01
CA LYS A 104 -7.83 9.50 -11.61
C LYS A 104 -6.75 8.59 -10.98
N GLY A 105 -5.67 9.16 -10.44
CA GLY A 105 -4.52 8.44 -9.87
C GLY A 105 -4.67 8.23 -8.37
N ALA A 106 -3.89 8.97 -7.57
CA ALA A 106 -3.92 8.86 -6.11
C ALA A 106 -5.19 9.50 -5.54
N PHE A 107 -5.84 8.81 -4.62
CA PHE A 107 -6.93 9.34 -3.80
C PHE A 107 -7.00 8.58 -2.49
N GLY A 108 -7.27 9.29 -1.40
CA GLY A 108 -7.42 8.70 -0.09
C GLY A 108 -7.76 9.71 0.99
N PHE A 109 -7.76 9.24 2.24
CA PHE A 109 -7.97 10.07 3.41
C PHE A 109 -6.89 9.82 4.46
N LEU A 110 -6.65 10.84 5.27
CA LEU A 110 -5.88 10.78 6.51
C LEU A 110 -6.83 11.18 7.64
N GLY A 111 -6.97 10.33 8.64
CA GLY A 111 -7.83 10.56 9.80
C GLY A 111 -7.19 10.12 11.10
N VAL A 112 -7.88 10.40 12.20
CA VAL A 112 -7.45 10.02 13.55
C VAL A 112 -8.59 9.35 14.30
N ASP A 113 -8.32 8.18 14.88
CA ASP A 113 -9.15 7.59 15.92
C ASP A 113 -8.45 7.82 17.27
N ARG A 114 -9.00 8.73 18.07
CA ARG A 114 -8.39 9.12 19.35
C ARG A 114 -8.59 8.10 20.45
N GLU A 115 -9.65 7.31 20.37
CA GLU A 115 -9.94 6.25 21.33
C GLU A 115 -8.98 5.07 21.11
N ALA A 116 -8.82 4.67 19.85
CA ALA A 116 -7.88 3.62 19.47
C ALA A 116 -6.41 4.08 19.49
N LYS A 117 -6.16 5.41 19.59
CA LYS A 117 -4.84 6.04 19.43
C LYS A 117 -4.17 5.66 18.11
N GLU A 118 -4.90 5.87 17.02
CA GLU A 118 -4.47 5.54 15.65
C GLU A 118 -4.54 6.77 14.74
N ILE A 119 -3.49 6.96 13.95
CA ILE A 119 -3.50 7.77 12.74
C ILE A 119 -3.75 6.80 11.57
N ILE A 120 -4.74 7.08 10.73
CA ILE A 120 -5.20 6.16 9.70
C ILE A 120 -5.06 6.82 8.34
N VAL A 121 -4.38 6.14 7.41
CA VAL A 121 -4.31 6.51 6.01
C VAL A 121 -4.95 5.40 5.18
N GLY A 122 -6.02 5.74 4.46
CA GLY A 122 -6.69 4.82 3.53
C GLY A 122 -6.52 5.27 2.09
N PHE A 123 -5.97 4.41 1.24
CA PHE A 123 -5.83 4.64 -0.20
C PHE A 123 -6.78 3.76 -1.02
N ARG A 124 -7.44 4.37 -2.00
CA ARG A 124 -8.19 3.61 -3.00
C ARG A 124 -7.31 3.30 -4.20
N GLY A 125 -7.82 2.43 -5.05
CA GLY A 125 -7.30 2.22 -6.38
C GLY A 125 -7.79 3.26 -7.39
N THR A 126 -7.31 3.15 -8.63
CA THR A 126 -7.85 3.95 -9.74
C THR A 126 -9.24 3.48 -10.14
N HIS A 127 -10.08 4.36 -10.69
CA HIS A 127 -11.37 3.96 -11.25
C HIS A 127 -11.25 3.30 -12.64
N GLU A 128 -10.06 3.32 -13.24
CA GLU A 128 -9.82 2.87 -14.62
C GLU A 128 -8.74 1.78 -14.68
N TRP A 129 -8.82 0.82 -13.76
CA TRP A 129 -7.88 -0.28 -13.62
C TRP A 129 -7.62 -1.08 -14.89
N VAL A 130 -8.68 -1.29 -15.66
CA VAL A 130 -8.59 -1.99 -16.95
C VAL A 130 -7.75 -1.20 -17.94
N SER A 131 -7.96 0.12 -18.04
CA SER A 131 -7.13 0.96 -18.91
C SER A 131 -5.69 1.04 -18.41
N TRP A 132 -5.49 1.08 -17.10
CA TRP A 132 -4.15 1.03 -16.51
C TRP A 132 -3.44 -0.27 -16.88
N LEU A 133 -4.13 -1.42 -16.76
CA LEU A 133 -3.62 -2.75 -17.09
C LEU A 133 -3.16 -2.86 -18.55
N TYR A 134 -3.92 -2.30 -19.49
CA TYR A 134 -3.56 -2.31 -20.91
C TYR A 134 -2.48 -1.29 -21.28
N ASN A 135 -2.35 -0.20 -20.51
CA ASN A 135 -1.33 0.85 -20.72
C ASN A 135 -0.02 0.59 -19.96
N LEU A 136 0.13 -0.59 -19.34
CA LEU A 136 1.32 -1.01 -18.60
C LEU A 136 2.56 -1.03 -19.49
N ARG A 137 3.20 0.12 -19.62
CA ARG A 137 4.63 0.19 -19.88
C ARG A 137 5.31 -0.12 -18.55
N TYR A 138 5.95 -1.29 -18.46
CA TYR A 138 6.73 -1.74 -17.31
C TYR A 138 8.04 -0.95 -17.15
N LEU A 139 7.95 0.37 -17.26
CA LEU A 139 9.08 1.26 -17.09
C LEU A 139 9.47 1.23 -15.62
N GLN A 140 10.72 0.85 -15.37
CA GLN A 140 11.32 0.90 -14.06
C GLN A 140 12.08 2.22 -13.91
N LEU A 141 11.93 2.85 -12.74
CA LEU A 141 12.72 4.01 -12.32
C LEU A 141 13.57 3.60 -11.12
N ASP A 142 14.75 4.20 -11.03
CA ASP A 142 15.59 4.12 -9.83
C ASP A 142 14.81 4.64 -8.61
N TYR A 143 14.79 3.84 -7.55
CA TYR A 143 14.21 4.22 -6.27
C TYR A 143 15.32 4.62 -5.31
N GLU A 144 15.41 5.92 -5.04
CA GLU A 144 16.41 6.47 -4.14
C GLU A 144 15.98 6.29 -2.69
N TYR A 145 16.61 5.36 -1.97
CA TYR A 145 16.48 5.16 -0.53
C TYR A 145 17.86 4.76 0.05
N PRO A 146 18.16 5.04 1.32
CA PRO A 146 19.44 4.63 1.91
C PRO A 146 19.69 3.13 1.80
N ASN A 147 20.88 2.74 1.35
CA ASN A 147 21.27 1.34 1.18
C ASN A 147 20.33 0.55 0.23
N SER A 148 19.73 1.23 -0.76
CA SER A 148 18.85 0.62 -1.75
C SER A 148 19.47 0.59 -3.15
N GLU A 149 20.79 0.38 -3.25
CA GLU A 149 21.50 0.36 -4.54
C GLU A 149 20.85 -0.65 -5.51
N GLY A 150 20.49 -0.15 -6.70
CA GLY A 150 19.81 -0.95 -7.72
C GLY A 150 18.34 -1.27 -7.44
N ALA A 151 17.72 -0.67 -6.42
CA ALA A 151 16.28 -0.72 -6.23
C ALA A 151 15.57 0.01 -7.37
N LEU A 152 14.66 -0.71 -8.02
CA LEU A 152 13.87 -0.21 -9.13
C LEU A 152 12.39 -0.38 -8.82
N VAL A 153 11.58 0.63 -9.15
CA VAL A 153 10.13 0.63 -8.95
C VAL A 153 9.40 0.95 -10.24
N HIS A 154 8.14 0.54 -10.34
CA HIS A 154 7.30 0.92 -11.47
C HIS A 154 7.13 2.44 -11.52
N GLY A 155 7.63 3.07 -12.59
CA GLY A 155 7.70 4.53 -12.67
C GLY A 155 6.35 5.22 -12.61
N GLY A 156 5.33 4.63 -13.23
CA GLY A 156 3.97 5.16 -13.17
C GLY A 156 3.37 5.12 -11.77
N PHE A 157 3.74 4.13 -10.93
CA PHE A 157 3.27 4.07 -9.55
C PHE A 157 3.95 5.14 -8.72
N TYR A 158 5.27 5.24 -8.84
CA TYR A 158 6.05 6.22 -8.10
C TYR A 158 5.62 7.65 -8.43
N GLN A 159 5.41 7.97 -9.71
CA GLN A 159 4.92 9.29 -10.14
C GLN A 159 3.51 9.64 -9.64
N ILE A 160 2.65 8.64 -9.39
CA ILE A 160 1.32 8.90 -8.83
C ILE A 160 1.45 9.21 -7.33
N TYR A 161 2.28 8.44 -6.62
CA TYR A 161 2.57 8.68 -5.21
C TYR A 161 3.24 10.04 -4.97
N ASP A 162 4.25 10.38 -5.77
CA ASP A 162 5.05 11.59 -5.64
C ASP A 162 4.20 12.88 -5.65
N ARG A 163 3.08 12.89 -6.41
CA ARG A 163 2.14 14.03 -6.45
C ARG A 163 1.41 14.31 -5.14
N VAL A 164 1.27 13.32 -4.27
CA VAL A 164 0.58 13.46 -2.97
C VAL A 164 1.52 13.34 -1.78
N ARG A 165 2.77 12.91 -2.03
CA ARG A 165 3.82 12.63 -1.05
C ARG A 165 4.05 13.76 -0.06
N GLU A 166 4.40 14.95 -0.54
CA GLU A 166 4.78 16.07 0.33
C GLU A 166 3.62 16.49 1.24
N SER A 167 2.42 16.64 0.68
CA SER A 167 1.23 16.98 1.48
C SER A 167 0.91 15.93 2.52
N LEU A 168 1.14 14.65 2.24
CA LEU A 168 0.88 13.57 3.19
C LEU A 168 1.87 13.59 4.36
N LEU A 169 3.16 13.63 4.05
CA LEU A 169 4.22 13.66 5.06
C LEU A 169 4.10 14.89 5.96
N TRP A 170 3.85 16.06 5.36
CA TRP A 170 3.62 17.29 6.12
C TRP A 170 2.43 17.16 7.09
N ARG A 171 1.30 16.60 6.64
CA ARG A 171 0.11 16.45 7.50
C ARG A 171 0.34 15.45 8.63
N ILE A 172 0.97 14.31 8.35
CA ILE A 172 1.30 13.32 9.38
C ILE A 172 2.24 13.95 10.41
N GLN A 173 3.29 14.64 9.96
CA GLN A 173 4.23 15.32 10.86
C GLN A 173 3.54 16.43 11.69
N TRP A 174 2.64 17.21 11.08
CA TRP A 174 1.84 18.20 11.79
C TRP A 174 0.94 17.56 12.86
N MET A 175 0.28 16.43 12.55
CA MET A 175 -0.56 15.72 13.50
C MET A 175 0.22 15.21 14.72
N LEU A 176 1.47 14.79 14.50
CA LEU A 176 2.38 14.35 15.56
C LEU A 176 2.90 15.50 16.41
N ASN A 177 3.14 16.68 15.81
CA ASN A 177 3.86 17.78 16.46
C ASN A 177 2.99 18.96 16.93
N ARG A 178 1.68 18.98 16.65
CA ARG A 178 0.78 20.06 17.08
C ARG A 178 0.73 20.22 18.61
N ALA A 179 0.63 21.47 19.08
CA ALA A 179 0.67 21.80 20.52
C ALA A 179 -0.51 21.25 21.31
N GLU A 180 -1.70 21.28 20.73
CA GLU A 180 -2.93 20.73 21.32
C GLU A 180 -3.41 19.53 20.51
N ASN A 181 -3.97 18.53 21.20
CA ASN A 181 -4.53 17.33 20.56
C ASN A 181 -3.53 16.56 19.67
N SER A 182 -2.24 16.65 19.99
CA SER A 182 -1.15 15.87 19.37
C SER A 182 -1.48 14.38 19.32
N CYS A 183 -1.10 13.75 18.21
CA CYS A 183 -1.17 12.30 18.03
C CYS A 183 0.15 11.61 18.38
N ARG A 184 1.00 12.25 19.19
CA ARG A 184 2.28 11.66 19.62
C ARG A 184 2.04 10.32 20.33
N GLY A 185 2.71 9.27 19.85
CA GLY A 185 2.58 7.90 20.36
C GLY A 185 1.34 7.15 19.85
N TYR A 186 0.66 7.66 18.82
CA TYR A 186 -0.44 6.96 18.15
C TYR A 186 0.14 6.06 17.06
N ASN A 187 -0.39 4.84 16.93
CA ASN A 187 0.00 3.93 15.86
C ASN A 187 -0.39 4.49 14.49
N LEU A 188 0.45 4.29 13.48
CA LEU A 188 0.15 4.64 12.11
C LEU A 188 -0.34 3.41 11.34
N ILE A 189 -1.60 3.46 10.92
CA ILE A 189 -2.25 2.43 10.12
C ILE A 189 -2.33 2.92 8.68
N ILE A 190 -1.66 2.23 7.76
CA ILE A 190 -1.67 2.54 6.33
C ILE A 190 -2.32 1.37 5.60
N SER A 191 -3.47 1.62 4.97
CA SER A 191 -4.22 0.59 4.27
C SER A 191 -4.45 0.99 2.82
N GLY A 192 -4.36 0.04 1.90
CA GLY A 192 -4.56 0.32 0.49
C GLY A 192 -5.03 -0.87 -0.33
N HIS A 193 -6.00 -0.64 -1.22
CA HIS A 193 -6.46 -1.63 -2.20
C HIS A 193 -5.91 -1.33 -3.59
N SER A 194 -5.45 -2.34 -4.32
CA SER A 194 -4.96 -2.22 -5.69
C SER A 194 -3.80 -1.21 -5.77
N LEU A 195 -3.89 -0.12 -6.57
CA LEU A 195 -2.94 1.02 -6.58
C LEU A 195 -2.66 1.48 -5.18
N GLY A 196 -3.72 1.59 -4.37
CA GLY A 196 -3.62 2.12 -3.04
C GLY A 196 -2.68 1.29 -2.17
N GLY A 197 -2.58 -0.02 -2.43
CA GLY A 197 -1.58 -0.88 -1.78
C GLY A 197 -0.16 -0.43 -2.11
N VAL A 198 0.11 -0.15 -3.39
CA VAL A 198 1.41 0.40 -3.81
C VAL A 198 1.71 1.75 -3.15
N LEU A 199 0.73 2.65 -3.12
CA LEU A 199 0.88 3.96 -2.47
C LEU A 199 1.12 3.81 -0.95
N ALA A 200 0.51 2.81 -0.32
CA ALA A 200 0.70 2.49 1.09
C ALA A 200 2.14 2.03 1.38
N ILE A 201 2.75 1.22 0.50
CA ILE A 201 4.17 0.82 0.61
C ILE A 201 5.09 2.05 0.55
N PHE A 202 4.89 2.92 -0.45
CA PHE A 202 5.71 4.12 -0.59
C PHE A 202 5.55 5.08 0.60
N LEU A 203 4.32 5.28 1.08
CA LEU A 203 4.08 6.12 2.26
C LEU A 203 4.77 5.54 3.50
N GLY A 204 4.69 4.22 3.71
CA GLY A 204 5.36 3.56 4.81
C GLY A 204 6.87 3.85 4.82
N LEU A 205 7.53 3.62 3.67
CA LEU A 205 8.97 3.87 3.51
C LEU A 205 9.32 5.34 3.78
N ASP A 206 8.54 6.28 3.27
CA ASP A 206 8.80 7.69 3.49
C ASP A 206 8.55 8.15 4.93
N VAL A 207 7.51 7.66 5.60
CA VAL A 207 7.30 7.95 7.02
C VAL A 207 8.50 7.46 7.82
N LYS A 208 9.00 6.25 7.52
CA LYS A 208 10.20 5.75 8.16
C LYS A 208 11.39 6.66 7.91
N ARG A 209 11.66 7.00 6.64
CA ARG A 209 12.81 7.81 6.24
C ARG A 209 12.79 9.26 6.73
N TYR A 210 11.64 9.92 6.74
CA TYR A 210 11.56 11.36 6.95
C TYR A 210 10.97 11.76 8.31
N ILE A 211 10.27 10.84 8.98
CA ILE A 211 9.61 11.14 10.26
C ILE A 211 10.25 10.35 11.41
N LEU A 212 10.52 9.05 11.23
CA LEU A 212 11.07 8.21 12.30
C LEU A 212 12.60 8.26 12.37
N ASP A 213 13.25 8.04 11.24
CA ASP A 213 14.71 8.00 11.09
C ASP A 213 15.18 9.13 10.15
N PRO A 214 14.88 10.42 10.41
CA PRO A 214 15.30 11.49 9.53
C PRO A 214 16.82 11.54 9.51
N ILE A 215 17.34 11.19 8.35
CA ILE A 215 18.77 11.20 8.02
C ILE A 215 19.35 12.62 8.10
N LEU A 216 18.49 13.64 8.11
CA LEU A 216 18.86 15.05 7.96
C LEU A 216 18.87 15.85 9.26
N GLU A 217 18.39 15.33 10.39
CA GLU A 217 18.37 16.08 11.65
C GLU A 217 18.70 15.20 12.85
N GLU A 218 19.81 15.49 13.55
CA GLU A 218 20.23 14.86 14.82
C GLU A 218 19.21 15.02 15.97
N ASN A 219 18.06 15.66 15.75
CA ASN A 219 17.08 16.02 16.78
C ASN A 219 15.66 15.55 16.47
N THR A 220 15.47 14.36 15.92
CA THR A 220 14.14 13.75 15.99
C THR A 220 13.84 13.28 17.39
N ILE A 221 12.79 13.88 17.91
CA ILE A 221 11.92 13.25 18.88
C ILE A 221 11.55 11.87 18.34
N GLY A 222 12.21 10.81 18.81
CA GLY A 222 11.75 9.44 18.56
C GLY A 222 10.31 9.35 19.06
N VAL A 223 9.35 9.26 18.14
CA VAL A 223 7.96 9.09 18.50
C VAL A 223 7.72 7.59 18.54
N PRO A 224 7.56 6.98 19.73
CA PRO A 224 7.34 5.55 19.82
C PRO A 224 5.93 5.24 19.32
N PHE A 225 5.80 4.80 18.07
CA PHE A 225 4.55 4.26 17.54
C PHE A 225 4.77 3.16 16.52
N ASP A 226 3.81 2.25 16.43
CA ASP A 226 3.87 1.15 15.47
C ASP A 226 3.45 1.64 14.08
N ILE A 227 4.16 1.22 13.03
CA ILE A 227 3.65 1.32 11.65
C ILE A 227 3.06 -0.03 11.24
N ARG A 228 1.80 -0.01 10.82
CA ARG A 228 1.10 -1.17 10.27
C ARG A 228 0.67 -0.88 8.84
N ILE A 229 1.21 -1.64 7.89
CA ILE A 229 0.88 -1.50 6.47
C ILE A 229 0.08 -2.73 6.04
N THR A 230 -1.14 -2.51 5.54
CA THR A 230 -1.99 -3.57 5.01
C THR A 230 -2.39 -3.27 3.58
N THR A 231 -1.93 -4.11 2.66
CA THR A 231 -2.25 -3.96 1.25
C THR A 231 -3.17 -5.08 0.81
N ILE A 232 -4.09 -4.80 -0.11
CA ILE A 232 -5.08 -5.75 -0.62
C ILE A 232 -5.02 -5.75 -2.13
N GLY A 233 -4.85 -6.92 -2.75
CA GLY A 233 -4.81 -7.02 -4.21
C GLY A 233 -3.69 -6.15 -4.82
N GLU A 234 -2.60 -5.95 -4.08
CA GLU A 234 -1.50 -5.08 -4.49
C GLU A 234 -0.76 -5.67 -5.70
N PRO A 235 -0.57 -4.92 -6.81
CA PRO A 235 0.34 -5.30 -7.88
C PRO A 235 1.81 -5.21 -7.44
N ARG A 236 2.71 -5.98 -8.08
CA ARG A 236 4.15 -5.92 -7.80
C ARG A 236 4.68 -4.49 -7.98
N VAL A 237 5.42 -4.01 -7.00
CA VAL A 237 5.86 -2.59 -6.98
C VAL A 237 7.19 -2.37 -7.69
N GLY A 238 8.14 -3.30 -7.51
CA GLY A 238 9.52 -3.12 -7.94
C GLY A 238 10.28 -4.43 -8.11
N ASN A 239 11.59 -4.32 -8.27
CA ASN A 239 12.50 -5.47 -8.41
C ASN A 239 12.85 -6.13 -7.07
N ASP A 240 13.71 -7.14 -7.12
CA ASP A 240 14.18 -7.90 -5.95
C ASP A 240 14.84 -6.99 -4.91
N LYS A 241 15.63 -6.00 -5.34
CA LYS A 241 16.28 -5.04 -4.44
C LYS A 241 15.24 -4.19 -3.70
N PHE A 242 14.21 -3.71 -4.39
CA PHE A 242 13.11 -2.99 -3.74
C PHE A 242 12.30 -3.89 -2.78
N ALA A 243 11.99 -5.12 -3.18
CA ALA A 243 11.29 -6.07 -2.30
C ALA A 243 12.08 -6.39 -1.02
N LYS A 244 13.41 -6.55 -1.14
CA LYS A 244 14.32 -6.73 0.01
C LYS A 244 14.39 -5.49 0.90
N LEU A 245 14.35 -4.29 0.30
CA LEU A 245 14.26 -3.03 1.04
C LEU A 245 12.98 -2.99 1.90
N VAL A 246 11.81 -3.25 1.31
CA VAL A 246 10.55 -3.26 2.07
C VAL A 246 10.63 -4.26 3.25
N GLU A 247 11.20 -5.44 3.02
CA GLU A 247 11.38 -6.44 4.08
C GLU A 247 12.39 -5.98 5.17
N SER A 248 13.50 -5.34 4.78
CA SER A 248 14.46 -4.82 5.77
C SER A 248 13.82 -3.76 6.66
N GLU A 249 12.94 -2.95 6.09
CA GLU A 249 12.32 -1.85 6.80
C GLU A 249 11.18 -2.28 7.73
N PHE A 250 10.36 -3.27 7.33
CA PHE A 250 9.11 -3.62 8.02
C PHE A 250 9.03 -5.05 8.56
N SER A 251 10.10 -5.85 8.48
CA SER A 251 10.03 -7.28 8.84
C SER A 251 11.17 -7.81 9.71
N LYS A 252 12.22 -7.02 9.97
CA LYS A 252 13.35 -7.44 10.82
C LYS A 252 13.10 -7.13 12.31
N GLY A 253 13.28 -8.15 13.16
CA GLY A 253 13.72 -7.96 14.55
C GLY A 253 12.74 -7.34 15.57
N SER A 254 11.43 -7.29 15.28
CA SER A 254 10.40 -6.80 16.22
C SER A 254 10.72 -5.43 16.85
N GLN A 255 11.06 -4.46 16.00
CA GLN A 255 10.90 -3.04 16.33
C GLN A 255 9.57 -2.62 15.71
N ASN A 256 8.43 -2.85 16.38
CA ASN A 256 7.12 -2.25 16.12
C ASN A 256 6.78 -1.82 14.68
N HIS A 257 7.01 -2.70 13.70
CA HIS A 257 6.73 -2.49 12.28
C HIS A 257 6.17 -3.79 11.70
N ILE A 258 4.97 -3.73 11.10
CA ILE A 258 4.27 -4.92 10.59
C ILE A 258 3.71 -4.60 9.19
N ILE A 259 4.00 -5.49 8.25
CA ILE A 259 3.47 -5.45 6.89
C ILE A 259 2.64 -6.70 6.61
N SER A 260 1.53 -6.55 5.90
CA SER A 260 0.64 -7.64 5.49
C SER A 260 0.16 -7.41 4.06
N ARG A 261 0.51 -8.34 3.16
CA ARG A 261 0.07 -8.32 1.75
C ARG A 261 -1.07 -9.31 1.57
N ILE A 262 -2.31 -8.82 1.54
CA ILE A 262 -3.49 -9.67 1.42
C ILE A 262 -3.80 -9.93 -0.05
N THR A 263 -3.88 -11.21 -0.41
CA THR A 263 -4.31 -11.70 -1.72
C THR A 263 -5.61 -12.48 -1.59
N HIS A 264 -6.51 -12.37 -2.57
CA HIS A 264 -7.81 -13.05 -2.51
C HIS A 264 -8.01 -14.00 -3.69
N ARG A 265 -8.28 -15.28 -3.37
CA ARG A 265 -8.58 -16.34 -4.35
C ARG A 265 -7.57 -16.34 -5.48
N ASN A 266 -8.01 -16.08 -6.71
CA ASN A 266 -7.22 -16.06 -7.92
C ASN A 266 -7.24 -14.67 -8.58
N ASP A 267 -7.22 -13.61 -7.76
CA ASP A 267 -7.08 -12.21 -8.21
C ASP A 267 -5.89 -12.06 -9.16
N VAL A 268 -6.14 -11.53 -10.36
CA VAL A 268 -5.14 -11.29 -11.40
C VAL A 268 -4.18 -10.15 -11.06
N ILE A 269 -4.60 -9.15 -10.28
CA ILE A 269 -3.84 -7.91 -10.10
C ILE A 269 -2.49 -8.12 -9.41
N PRO A 270 -2.37 -8.92 -8.33
CA PRO A 270 -1.07 -9.20 -7.74
C PRO A 270 -0.11 -9.96 -8.66
N HIS A 271 -0.57 -10.57 -9.75
CA HIS A 271 0.33 -11.19 -10.73
C HIS A 271 1.01 -10.17 -11.66
N LEU A 272 0.77 -8.88 -11.49
CA LEU A 272 1.21 -7.82 -12.39
C LEU A 272 2.00 -6.74 -11.65
N PRO A 273 3.01 -6.11 -12.28
CA PRO A 273 3.70 -6.55 -13.49
C PRO A 273 4.23 -7.99 -13.37
N PRO A 274 4.40 -8.74 -14.47
CA PRO A 274 4.85 -10.13 -14.42
C PRO A 274 6.26 -10.28 -13.84
N HIS A 275 6.51 -11.38 -13.12
CA HIS A 275 7.85 -11.70 -12.62
C HIS A 275 8.93 -11.73 -13.71
N LYS A 276 8.57 -12.22 -14.91
CA LYS A 276 9.48 -12.34 -16.06
C LYS A 276 10.08 -11.00 -16.54
N VAL A 277 9.48 -9.86 -16.17
CA VAL A 277 9.98 -8.52 -16.52
C VAL A 277 10.70 -7.86 -15.34
N GLY A 278 11.15 -8.63 -14.34
CA GLY A 278 12.01 -8.16 -13.27
C GLY A 278 11.27 -7.52 -12.09
N PHE A 279 10.00 -7.85 -11.90
CA PHE A 279 9.19 -7.42 -10.75
C PHE A 279 8.97 -8.58 -9.78
N ILE A 280 9.05 -8.32 -8.48
CA ILE A 280 8.74 -9.33 -7.48
C ILE A 280 8.07 -8.70 -6.27
N HIS A 281 7.18 -9.45 -5.62
CA HIS A 281 6.54 -9.01 -4.40
C HIS A 281 7.52 -8.99 -3.23
N HIS A 282 7.29 -8.03 -2.33
CA HIS A 282 7.81 -8.16 -0.97
C HIS A 282 7.08 -9.31 -0.24
N ARG A 283 7.71 -9.81 0.83
CA ARG A 283 7.20 -10.94 1.63
C ARG A 283 5.98 -10.55 2.46
N HIS A 284 5.44 -11.53 3.21
CA HIS A 284 4.31 -11.44 4.14
C HIS A 284 2.95 -11.52 3.44
N GLU A 285 2.85 -12.40 2.45
CA GLU A 285 1.56 -12.72 1.88
C GLU A 285 0.63 -13.43 2.88
N ILE A 286 -0.60 -12.91 2.93
CA ILE A 286 -1.74 -13.54 3.57
C ILE A 286 -2.74 -13.87 2.47
N TRP A 287 -2.86 -15.15 2.15
CA TRP A 287 -3.75 -15.60 1.09
C TRP A 287 -5.10 -16.02 1.65
N SER A 288 -6.15 -15.29 1.26
CA SER A 288 -7.54 -15.59 1.58
C SER A 288 -8.17 -16.39 0.44
N LYS A 289 -8.28 -17.71 0.62
CA LYS A 289 -8.91 -18.61 -0.35
C LYS A 289 -10.44 -18.56 -0.27
N SER A 290 -10.96 -18.36 0.94
CA SER A 290 -12.39 -18.19 1.22
C SER A 290 -12.56 -17.30 2.47
N LYS A 291 -13.80 -17.07 2.92
CA LYS A 291 -14.04 -16.26 4.12
C LYS A 291 -13.43 -16.90 5.37
N GLN A 292 -13.43 -18.22 5.43
CA GLN A 292 -12.97 -19.01 6.58
C GLN A 292 -11.51 -19.48 6.42
N GLU A 293 -10.98 -19.54 5.20
CA GLU A 293 -9.65 -20.07 4.92
C GLU A 293 -8.69 -18.94 4.56
N ASN A 294 -7.92 -18.49 5.55
CA ASN A 294 -6.93 -17.41 5.44
C ASN A 294 -5.59 -17.91 5.98
N PHE A 295 -4.55 -17.90 5.14
CA PHE A 295 -3.26 -18.53 5.45
C PHE A 295 -2.12 -17.53 5.40
N TYR A 296 -1.16 -17.68 6.29
CA TYR A 296 0.17 -17.12 6.09
C TYR A 296 0.90 -17.93 5.01
N CYS A 297 1.42 -17.24 4.00
CA CYS A 297 2.23 -17.84 2.96
C CYS A 297 3.70 -17.83 3.35
N ASN A 298 4.43 -18.88 2.96
CA ASN A 298 5.85 -18.98 3.22
C ASN A 298 6.62 -18.44 2.02
N ASP A 299 6.64 -17.12 1.86
CA ASP A 299 7.52 -16.49 0.88
C ASP A 299 8.97 -16.78 1.31
N GLU A 300 9.72 -17.54 0.51
CA GLU A 300 11.05 -18.01 0.86
C GLU A 300 12.14 -17.00 0.47
N LYS A 301 13.35 -17.24 0.99
CA LYS A 301 14.58 -16.67 0.45
C LYS A 301 15.41 -17.80 -0.13
N VAL A 302 15.62 -17.78 -1.44
CA VAL A 302 16.53 -18.70 -2.11
C VAL A 302 17.71 -17.87 -2.57
N GLU A 303 18.91 -18.15 -2.03
CA GLU A 303 20.13 -17.38 -2.34
C GLU A 303 19.95 -15.87 -2.14
N ASP A 304 19.30 -15.50 -1.02
CA ASP A 304 18.92 -14.15 -0.64
C ASP A 304 17.90 -13.46 -1.57
N GLU A 305 17.43 -14.06 -2.65
CA GLU A 305 16.37 -13.52 -3.50
C GLU A 305 14.98 -13.87 -2.93
N PRO A 306 14.03 -12.91 -2.90
CA PRO A 306 12.66 -13.20 -2.51
C PRO A 306 12.05 -14.19 -3.51
N VAL A 307 11.24 -15.12 -3.00
CA VAL A 307 10.48 -16.07 -3.84
C VAL A 307 9.04 -16.11 -3.32
N GLU A 308 8.08 -15.81 -4.20
CA GLU A 308 6.65 -15.90 -3.89
C GLU A 308 6.23 -17.37 -3.69
N ASP A 309 5.45 -17.64 -2.63
CA ASP A 309 5.01 -19.00 -2.29
C ASP A 309 4.11 -19.61 -3.38
N LYS A 310 4.60 -20.66 -4.05
CA LYS A 310 3.88 -21.39 -5.10
C LYS A 310 2.66 -22.14 -4.58
N GLU A 311 2.53 -22.36 -3.28
CA GLU A 311 1.33 -22.96 -2.72
C GLU A 311 0.23 -21.91 -2.52
N CYS A 312 0.54 -20.61 -2.54
CA CYS A 312 -0.39 -19.49 -2.38
C CYS A 312 -0.85 -18.92 -3.74
N LEU A 313 -1.13 -17.60 -3.82
CA LEU A 313 -1.66 -16.99 -5.03
C LEU A 313 -0.77 -17.28 -6.24
N MET A 314 0.56 -17.23 -6.10
CA MET A 314 1.53 -17.49 -7.17
C MET A 314 1.34 -18.86 -7.87
N GLY A 315 0.82 -19.86 -7.16
CA GLY A 315 0.50 -21.18 -7.72
C GLY A 315 -0.73 -21.24 -8.62
N SER A 316 -1.55 -20.18 -8.63
CA SER A 316 -2.79 -20.14 -9.39
C SER A 316 -2.53 -20.24 -10.89
N LYS A 317 -3.25 -21.14 -11.57
CA LYS A 317 -3.15 -21.35 -13.03
C LYS A 317 -4.21 -20.59 -13.83
N VAL A 318 -5.27 -20.16 -13.15
CA VAL A 318 -6.41 -19.44 -13.73
C VAL A 318 -6.58 -18.16 -12.93
N PHE A 319 -6.67 -17.02 -13.62
CA PHE A 319 -6.81 -15.72 -12.98
C PHE A 319 -8.18 -15.12 -13.28
N ASP A 320 -8.72 -14.39 -12.31
CA ASP A 320 -9.99 -13.68 -12.40
C ASP A 320 -9.85 -12.28 -11.80
N ILE A 321 -10.55 -11.30 -12.36
CA ILE A 321 -10.63 -9.94 -11.82
C ILE A 321 -11.72 -9.81 -10.76
N VAL A 322 -12.72 -10.70 -10.73
CA VAL A 322 -13.82 -10.62 -9.76
C VAL A 322 -13.35 -10.66 -8.30
N PRO A 323 -12.40 -11.54 -7.89
CA PRO A 323 -11.84 -11.50 -6.53
C PRO A 323 -11.11 -10.21 -6.16
N HIS A 324 -10.73 -9.38 -7.15
CA HIS A 324 -10.14 -8.07 -6.90
C HIS A 324 -11.16 -7.06 -6.36
N LEU A 325 -12.46 -7.28 -6.57
CA LEU A 325 -13.48 -6.27 -6.26
C LEU A 325 -13.98 -6.36 -4.82
N PHE A 326 -13.69 -7.45 -4.11
CA PHE A 326 -14.13 -7.65 -2.73
C PHE A 326 -13.30 -8.69 -2.00
N ILE A 327 -13.33 -8.61 -0.66
CA ILE A 327 -12.81 -9.65 0.24
C ILE A 327 -13.62 -9.59 1.54
N TRP A 328 -13.94 -10.75 2.14
CA TRP A 328 -14.68 -10.82 3.42
C TRP A 328 -15.99 -9.98 3.47
N ASP A 329 -16.75 -9.96 2.37
CA ASP A 329 -17.96 -9.13 2.19
C ASP A 329 -17.74 -7.61 2.21
N ILE A 330 -16.48 -7.18 2.09
CA ILE A 330 -16.09 -5.78 1.97
C ILE A 330 -15.80 -5.51 0.49
N TYR A 331 -16.56 -4.60 -0.11
CA TYR A 331 -16.46 -4.24 -1.52
C TYR A 331 -15.62 -2.98 -1.72
N PHE A 332 -14.81 -2.97 -2.78
CA PHE A 332 -13.97 -1.85 -3.19
C PHE A 332 -14.63 -1.06 -4.32
N ASP A 333 -15.77 -0.43 -4.02
CA ASP A 333 -16.55 0.35 -4.97
C ASP A 333 -16.98 1.69 -4.38
N SER A 334 -17.58 2.57 -5.19
CA SER A 334 -18.06 3.87 -4.74
C SER A 334 -19.47 3.85 -4.13
N PHE A 335 -20.09 2.68 -3.92
CA PHE A 335 -21.43 2.56 -3.34
C PHE A 335 -21.35 2.69 -1.82
N CYS A 336 -21.38 3.95 -1.40
CA CYS A 336 -21.61 4.45 -0.06
C CYS A 336 -22.88 5.31 -0.15
#